data_AF-H8IAM3-F1
#
_entry.id   AF-H8IAM3-F1
#
_cell.length_a   1.000
_cell.length_b   1.000
_cell.length_c   1.000
_cell.angle_alpha   90.00
_cell.angle_beta   90.00
_cell.angle_gamma   90.00
#
_symmetry.space_group_name_H-M   'P 1'
#
loop_
_entity.id
_entity.type
_entity.pdbx_description
1 polymer ?
#
loop_
_entity_poly.entity_id
_entity_poly.type
_entity_poly.pdbx_seq_one_letter_code
_entity_poly.pdbx_strand_id
1 'polypeptide(L)'
;MADFKLVVSDPKTAKAYNIDVTGPRTAKLVGKAIGAEVDGEAVGLTGYTLVITGGSDKDGVPMRKDLPGQGRRRVLVAGGVGYHPKSDGMRKRKTLRGNEISGDLVQVNAVVKSYGPKPLEELVPKTEGAGKKKKEEKKKAAAEAKK
;
A
#
# COMPACT_ATOMS: atom_id res chain seq x y z
N MET A 1 9.08 2.38 14.94
CA MET A 1 9.42 2.98 13.62
C MET A 1 8.35 2.53 12.64
N ALA A 2 7.98 3.38 11.68
CA ALA A 2 6.92 3.06 10.73
C ALA A 2 7.47 2.10 9.67
N ASP A 3 7.13 0.82 9.82
CA ASP A 3 7.36 -0.20 8.80
C ASP A 3 6.07 -0.29 7.97
N PHE A 4 6.16 0.01 6.68
CA PHE A 4 5.04 -0.17 5.76
C PHE A 4 5.44 -0.99 4.55
N LYS A 5 4.46 -1.74 4.07
CA LYS A 5 4.60 -2.60 2.90
C LYS A 5 4.37 -1.78 1.65
N LEU A 6 5.37 -1.68 0.78
CA LEU A 6 5.21 -1.08 -0.54
C LEU A 6 4.86 -2.15 -1.56
N VAL A 7 3.71 -2.01 -2.20
CA VAL A 7 3.30 -2.85 -3.32
C VAL A 7 3.60 -2.09 -4.60
N VAL A 8 4.58 -2.60 -5.35
CA VAL A 8 4.98 -2.05 -6.65
C VAL A 8 4.32 -2.89 -7.74
N SER A 9 3.41 -2.29 -8.48
CA SER A 9 2.71 -2.91 -9.61
C SER A 9 3.36 -2.51 -10.91
N ASP A 10 3.59 -3.50 -11.76
CA ASP A 10 4.33 -3.34 -12.99
C ASP A 10 3.37 -3.58 -14.19
N PRO A 11 2.95 -2.52 -14.90
CA PRO A 11 1.82 -2.61 -15.84
C PRO A 11 2.12 -3.43 -17.09
N LYS A 12 3.40 -3.58 -17.49
CA LYS A 12 3.79 -4.37 -18.66
C LYS A 12 3.83 -5.88 -18.37
N THR A 13 4.30 -6.25 -17.19
CA THR A 13 4.43 -7.66 -16.78
C THR A 13 3.21 -8.16 -16.03
N ALA A 14 2.28 -7.26 -15.68
CA ALA A 14 1.10 -7.51 -14.85
C ALA A 14 1.42 -8.16 -13.49
N LYS A 15 2.68 -8.10 -13.05
CA LYS A 15 3.14 -8.63 -11.77
C LYS A 15 3.15 -7.52 -10.72
N ALA A 16 2.86 -7.91 -9.48
CA ALA A 16 2.95 -7.04 -8.32
C ALA A 16 3.96 -7.59 -7.34
N TYR A 17 4.84 -6.72 -6.88
CA TYR A 17 5.95 -7.05 -6.01
C TYR A 17 5.76 -6.40 -4.64
N ASN A 18 5.98 -7.18 -3.61
CA ASN A 18 5.84 -6.76 -2.22
C ASN A 18 7.22 -6.49 -1.64
N ILE A 19 7.49 -5.24 -1.29
CA ILE A 19 8.75 -4.82 -0.68
C ILE A 19 8.43 -4.30 0.71
N ASP A 20 9.04 -4.90 1.72
CA ASP A 20 8.95 -4.41 3.09
C ASP A 20 9.94 -3.24 3.24
N VAL A 21 9.42 -2.03 3.44
CA VAL A 21 10.22 -0.82 3.57
C VAL A 21 10.35 -0.49 5.05
N THR A 22 11.57 -0.62 5.58
CA THR A 22 11.88 -0.40 6.99
C THR A 22 12.75 0.85 7.19
N GLY A 23 12.55 1.50 8.34
CA GLY A 23 13.42 2.56 8.89
C GLY A 23 13.69 3.77 7.96
N PRO A 24 14.94 3.97 7.47
CA PRO A 24 15.34 5.21 6.80
C PRO A 24 14.73 5.40 5.40
N ARG A 25 14.30 4.31 4.75
CA ARG A 25 13.64 4.37 3.43
C ARG A 25 12.22 4.92 3.53
N THR A 26 11.54 4.61 4.63
CA THR A 26 10.22 5.13 5.00
C THR A 26 10.23 6.67 5.05
N ALA A 27 11.26 7.28 5.66
CA ALA A 27 11.34 8.73 5.82
C ALA A 27 11.37 9.50 4.49
N LYS A 28 11.93 8.89 3.42
CA LYS A 28 11.99 9.50 2.08
C LYS A 28 10.64 9.47 1.34
N LEU A 29 9.71 8.65 1.80
CA LEU A 29 8.38 8.47 1.20
C LEU A 29 7.28 9.20 1.97
N VAL A 30 7.50 9.49 3.26
CA VAL A 30 6.60 10.27 4.09
C VAL A 30 6.53 11.72 3.58
N GLY A 31 5.31 12.28 3.54
CA GLY A 31 5.04 13.63 3.03
C GLY A 31 4.79 13.70 1.52
N LYS A 32 4.96 12.61 0.77
CA LYS A 32 4.58 12.57 -0.64
C LYS A 32 3.08 12.40 -0.80
N ALA A 33 2.50 13.12 -1.75
CA ALA A 33 1.09 13.03 -2.08
C ALA A 33 0.80 11.86 -3.03
N ILE A 34 -0.43 11.33 -2.98
CA ILE A 34 -0.91 10.37 -3.97
C ILE A 34 -0.94 11.05 -5.35
N GLY A 35 -0.39 10.37 -6.35
CA GLY A 35 -0.22 10.86 -7.72
C GLY A 35 1.15 11.48 -7.97
N ALA A 36 1.96 11.67 -6.93
CA ALA A 36 3.34 12.13 -7.09
C ALA A 36 4.24 11.03 -7.65
N GLU A 37 5.22 11.46 -8.44
CA GLU A 37 6.31 10.63 -8.92
C GLU A 37 7.41 10.51 -7.85
N VAL A 38 7.96 9.31 -7.75
CA VAL A 38 8.93 8.91 -6.76
C VAL A 38 10.04 8.12 -7.42
N ASP A 39 11.28 8.51 -7.15
CA ASP A 39 12.44 7.74 -7.56
C ASP A 39 12.48 6.41 -6.81
N GLY A 40 12.55 5.32 -7.57
CA GLY A 40 12.63 3.95 -7.07
C GLY A 40 13.89 3.70 -6.24
N GLU A 41 14.90 4.57 -6.32
CA GLU A 41 16.08 4.55 -5.45
C GLU A 41 15.72 4.57 -3.96
N ALA A 42 14.63 5.25 -3.59
CA ALA A 42 14.14 5.27 -2.20
C ALA A 42 13.78 3.86 -1.68
N VAL A 43 13.47 2.94 -2.59
CA VAL A 43 12.98 1.58 -2.30
C VAL A 43 14.06 0.53 -2.63
N GLY A 44 15.12 0.89 -3.34
CA GLY A 44 16.15 -0.02 -3.85
C GLY A 44 15.94 -0.46 -5.31
N LEU A 45 15.02 0.19 -6.02
CA LEU A 45 14.75 0.01 -7.45
C LEU A 45 15.48 1.11 -8.23
N THR A 46 16.78 0.92 -8.45
CA THR A 46 17.63 1.89 -9.15
C THR A 46 17.18 2.10 -10.60
N GLY A 47 16.96 3.35 -10.99
CA GLY A 47 16.54 3.72 -12.36
C GLY A 47 15.06 3.55 -12.66
N TYR A 48 14.23 3.19 -11.68
CA TYR A 48 12.77 3.12 -11.84
C TYR A 48 12.09 4.41 -11.35
N THR A 49 11.05 4.84 -12.05
CA THR A 49 10.15 5.91 -11.58
C THR A 49 8.82 5.30 -11.20
N LEU A 50 8.39 5.53 -9.97
CA LEU A 50 7.16 5.01 -9.38
C LEU A 50 6.13 6.13 -9.19
N VAL A 51 4.87 5.86 -9.46
CA VAL A 51 3.76 6.76 -9.15
C VAL A 51 2.98 6.17 -7.99
N ILE A 52 2.82 6.93 -6.90
CA ILE A 52 2.00 6.50 -5.76
C ILE A 52 0.53 6.57 -6.19
N THR A 53 -0.20 5.45 -6.11
CA THR A 53 -1.62 5.40 -6.49
C THR A 53 -2.55 5.44 -5.29
N GLY A 54 -2.10 4.99 -4.12
CA GLY A 54 -2.88 5.03 -2.89
C GLY A 54 -2.26 4.20 -1.77
N GLY A 55 -3.06 3.90 -0.75
CA GLY A 55 -2.64 3.12 0.39
C GLY A 55 -3.76 2.89 1.40
N SER A 56 -3.44 2.15 2.46
CA SER A 56 -4.34 1.84 3.55
C SER A 56 -3.66 2.01 4.91
N ASP A 57 -4.47 2.48 5.85
CA ASP A 57 -4.10 2.67 7.26
C ASP A 57 -4.19 1.36 8.05
N LYS A 58 -3.68 1.34 9.29
CA LYS A 58 -3.79 0.21 10.24
C LYS A 58 -5.22 -0.26 10.45
N ASP A 59 -6.16 0.68 10.46
CA ASP A 59 -7.59 0.39 10.65
C ASP A 59 -8.31 0.06 9.32
N GLY A 60 -7.57 -0.15 8.24
CA GLY A 60 -8.11 -0.44 6.91
C GLY A 60 -8.77 0.76 6.22
N VAL A 61 -8.60 1.97 6.75
CA VAL A 61 -9.13 3.20 6.14
C VAL A 61 -8.37 3.47 4.84
N PRO A 62 -9.05 3.59 3.69
CA PRO A 62 -8.41 3.87 2.42
C PRO A 62 -8.03 5.34 2.32
N MET A 63 -6.93 5.62 1.63
CA MET A 63 -6.55 6.99 1.25
C MET A 63 -7.35 7.47 0.04
N ARG A 64 -7.64 8.78 0.00
CA ARG A 64 -8.33 9.42 -1.13
C ARG A 64 -7.55 10.63 -1.63
N LYS A 65 -7.34 10.71 -2.95
CA LYS A 65 -6.55 11.76 -3.62
C LYS A 65 -7.10 13.17 -3.38
N ASP A 66 -8.43 13.27 -3.30
CA ASP A 66 -9.14 14.56 -3.18
C ASP A 66 -8.98 15.23 -1.80
N LEU A 67 -8.57 14.48 -0.77
CA LEU A 67 -8.45 15.02 0.58
C LEU A 67 -7.01 15.45 0.86
N PRO A 68 -6.73 16.74 1.08
CA PRO A 68 -5.40 17.20 1.44
C PRO A 68 -5.03 16.83 2.89
N GLY A 69 -3.76 16.47 3.09
CA GLY A 69 -3.14 16.25 4.39
C GLY A 69 -2.95 14.79 4.79
N GLN A 70 -2.34 14.57 5.95
CA GLN A 70 -1.93 13.23 6.45
C GLN A 70 -2.99 12.55 7.33
N GLY A 71 -3.91 13.35 7.87
CA GLY A 71 -4.89 12.92 8.86
C GLY A 71 -6.11 12.21 8.31
N ARG A 72 -6.93 11.70 9.22
CA ARG A 72 -8.24 11.10 8.92
C ARG A 72 -9.33 12.17 9.01
N ARG A 73 -10.27 12.16 8.08
CA ARG A 73 -11.43 13.07 8.08
C ARG A 73 -12.71 12.31 7.77
N ARG A 74 -13.82 12.73 8.38
CA ARG A 74 -15.16 12.18 8.09
C ARG A 74 -15.81 13.00 6.99
N VAL A 75 -15.96 12.40 5.81
CA VAL A 75 -16.54 13.06 4.63
C VAL A 75 -17.86 12.38 4.29
N LEU A 76 -18.83 13.18 3.84
CA LEU A 76 -20.08 12.68 3.27
C LEU A 76 -19.80 12.26 1.83
N VAL A 77 -19.88 10.96 1.55
CA VAL A 77 -19.52 10.39 0.25
C VAL A 77 -20.77 9.80 -0.40
N ALA A 78 -20.99 10.13 -1.68
CA ALA A 78 -22.06 9.55 -2.49
C ALA A 78 -21.62 8.25 -3.18
N GLY A 79 -20.34 8.11 -3.50
CA GLY A 79 -19.76 6.89 -4.05
C GLY A 79 -18.24 7.01 -4.26
N GLY A 80 -17.63 5.96 -4.80
CA GLY A 80 -16.21 5.91 -5.13
C GLY A 80 -15.33 5.28 -4.05
N VAL A 81 -14.16 5.87 -3.80
CA VAL A 81 -13.12 5.29 -2.95
C VAL A 81 -13.63 5.12 -1.51
N GLY A 82 -13.68 3.86 -1.06
CA GLY A 82 -14.13 3.48 0.27
C GLY A 82 -15.65 3.41 0.46
N TYR A 83 -16.48 3.78 -0.52
CA TYR A 83 -17.95 3.64 -0.44
C TYR A 83 -18.57 3.23 -1.78
N HIS A 84 -19.16 2.04 -1.79
CA HIS A 84 -20.00 1.58 -2.89
C HIS A 84 -21.48 1.71 -2.45
N PRO A 85 -22.25 2.64 -3.03
CA PRO A 85 -23.67 2.78 -2.74
C PRO A 85 -24.43 1.55 -3.28
N LYS A 86 -25.45 1.10 -2.56
CA LYS A 86 -26.31 -0.02 -2.99
C LYS A 86 -27.50 0.41 -3.84
N SER A 87 -27.83 1.69 -3.79
CA SER A 87 -28.95 2.30 -4.52
C SER A 87 -28.59 3.75 -4.81
N ASP A 88 -29.16 4.28 -5.88
CA ASP A 88 -28.89 5.65 -6.32
C ASP A 88 -29.36 6.67 -5.29
N GLY A 89 -28.58 7.73 -5.10
CA GLY A 89 -28.86 8.81 -4.16
C GLY A 89 -28.44 8.56 -2.70
N MET A 90 -28.01 7.35 -2.32
CA MET A 90 -27.51 7.11 -0.97
C MET A 90 -26.17 7.78 -0.73
N ARG A 91 -26.09 8.60 0.33
CA ARG A 91 -24.84 9.19 0.82
C ARG A 91 -24.57 8.70 2.23
N LYS A 92 -23.31 8.36 2.52
CA LYS A 92 -22.88 7.94 3.86
C LYS A 92 -21.67 8.74 4.30
N ARG A 93 -21.68 9.14 5.57
CA ARG A 93 -20.51 9.73 6.21
C ARG A 93 -19.52 8.61 6.51
N LYS A 94 -18.34 8.64 5.88
CA LYS A 94 -17.26 7.68 6.10
C LYS A 94 -15.98 8.40 6.50
N THR A 95 -15.19 7.74 7.32
CA THR A 95 -13.82 8.15 7.62
C THR A 95 -12.94 7.76 6.45
N LEU A 96 -12.21 8.74 5.90
CA LEU A 96 -11.23 8.55 4.85
C LEU A 96 -9.91 9.16 5.31
N ARG A 97 -8.80 8.65 4.79
CA ARG A 97 -7.49 9.26 5.00
C ARG A 97 -7.16 10.23 3.87
N GLY A 98 -6.43 11.29 4.20
CA GLY A 98 -5.94 12.23 3.21
C GLY A 98 -4.89 11.62 2.27
N ASN A 99 -4.42 12.45 1.35
CA ASN A 99 -3.60 12.07 0.22
C ASN A 99 -2.10 12.01 0.54
N GLU A 100 -1.65 12.49 1.69
CA GLU A 100 -0.23 12.45 2.05
C GLU A 100 0.14 11.18 2.81
N ILE A 101 1.27 10.58 2.43
CA ILE A 101 1.83 9.41 3.11
C ILE A 101 2.34 9.83 4.49
N SER A 102 1.92 9.08 5.51
CA SER A 102 2.34 9.25 6.90
C SER A 102 2.69 7.90 7.51
N GLY A 103 3.42 7.94 8.63
CA GLY A 103 3.99 6.75 9.28
C GLY A 103 2.98 5.76 9.86
N ASP A 104 1.69 6.09 9.90
CA ASP A 104 0.67 5.14 10.38
C ASP A 104 0.14 4.22 9.27
N LEU A 105 0.57 4.42 8.03
CA LEU A 105 0.18 3.54 6.92
C LEU A 105 0.77 2.14 7.11
N VAL A 106 -0.01 1.13 6.71
CA VAL A 106 0.46 -0.27 6.68
C VAL A 106 0.87 -0.66 5.27
N GLN A 107 0.13 -0.18 4.27
CA GLN A 107 0.38 -0.50 2.87
C GLN A 107 0.32 0.74 2.02
N VAL A 108 1.30 0.89 1.13
CA VAL A 108 1.35 1.91 0.08
C VAL A 108 1.39 1.19 -1.27
N ASN A 109 0.58 1.64 -2.21
CA ASN A 109 0.50 1.11 -3.57
C ASN A 109 1.16 2.09 -4.54
N ALA A 110 2.04 1.57 -5.39
CA ALA A 110 2.72 2.33 -6.42
C ALA A 110 2.69 1.59 -7.76
N VAL A 111 2.73 2.34 -8.86
CA VAL A 111 2.78 1.82 -10.23
C VAL A 111 4.07 2.27 -10.90
N VAL A 112 4.73 1.37 -11.62
CA VAL A 112 5.92 1.69 -12.41
C VAL A 112 5.53 2.50 -13.65
N LYS A 113 6.12 3.69 -13.82
CA LYS A 113 5.93 4.57 -14.98
C LYS A 113 7.13 4.55 -15.93
N SER A 114 8.34 4.63 -15.38
CA SER A 114 9.59 4.51 -16.14
C SER A 114 10.38 3.31 -15.68
N TYR A 115 10.97 2.59 -16.64
CA TYR A 115 11.68 1.35 -16.42
C TYR A 115 13.18 1.61 -16.34
N GLY A 116 13.80 1.08 -15.29
CA GLY A 116 15.26 1.05 -15.16
C GLY A 116 15.89 -0.13 -15.89
N PRO A 117 17.23 -0.15 -15.99
CA PRO A 117 17.98 -1.17 -16.73
C PRO A 117 18.02 -2.57 -16.10
N LYS A 118 17.62 -2.74 -14.84
CA LYS A 118 17.67 -4.05 -14.13
C LYS A 118 16.26 -4.63 -13.96
N PRO A 119 16.03 -5.91 -14.28
CA PRO A 119 14.71 -6.52 -14.14
C PRO A 119 14.26 -6.59 -12.67
N LEU A 120 13.00 -6.20 -12.44
CA LEU A 120 12.33 -6.20 -11.13
C LEU A 120 12.32 -7.58 -10.43
N GLU A 121 12.52 -8.66 -11.19
CA GLU A 121 12.54 -10.05 -10.70
C GLU A 121 13.79 -10.40 -9.87
N GLU A 122 14.90 -9.69 -10.03
CA GLU A 122 16.13 -9.94 -9.25
C GLU A 122 16.21 -9.07 -7.99
N LEU A 123 15.55 -7.91 -7.99
CA LEU A 123 15.60 -6.95 -6.88
C LEU A 123 14.49 -7.14 -5.85
N VAL A 124 13.47 -7.93 -6.17
CA VAL A 124 12.42 -8.32 -5.21
C VAL A 124 12.53 -9.82 -4.97
N PRO A 125 13.04 -10.27 -3.81
CA PRO A 125 12.96 -11.68 -3.47
C PRO A 125 11.49 -12.07 -3.42
N LYS A 126 11.13 -13.13 -4.16
CA LYS A 126 9.77 -13.68 -4.26
C LYS A 126 9.15 -13.85 -2.87
N THR A 127 8.38 -12.86 -2.43
CA THR A 127 7.49 -12.97 -1.27
C THR A 127 6.06 -13.32 -1.71
N GLU A 128 5.95 -14.21 -2.69
CA GLU A 128 4.75 -15.03 -2.90
C GLU A 128 4.65 -16.04 -1.75
N GLY A 129 4.37 -15.62 -0.50
CA GLY A 129 4.35 -16.59 0.59
C GLY A 129 4.02 -16.16 2.02
N ALA A 130 3.91 -14.87 2.34
CA ALA A 130 3.64 -14.45 3.73
C ALA A 130 2.21 -14.77 4.22
N GLY A 131 1.28 -15.10 3.31
CA GLY A 131 -0.10 -15.48 3.65
C GLY A 131 -0.30 -16.96 4.03
N LYS A 132 0.63 -17.87 3.66
CA LYS A 132 0.49 -19.31 3.95
C LYS A 132 1.14 -19.72 5.28
N LYS A 133 2.27 -19.15 5.68
CA LYS A 133 2.96 -19.52 6.94
C LYS A 133 2.14 -19.25 8.21
N LYS A 134 1.41 -18.13 8.29
CA LYS A 134 0.57 -17.81 9.47
C LYS A 134 -0.65 -18.74 9.63
N LYS A 135 -1.08 -19.42 8.56
CA LYS A 135 -2.24 -20.33 8.60
C LYS A 135 -1.84 -21.76 8.96
N GLU A 136 -0.60 -22.17 8.70
CA GLU A 136 -0.07 -23.48 9.09
C GLU A 136 0.38 -23.54 10.56
N GLU A 137 0.99 -22.50 11.12
CA GLU A 137 1.37 -22.48 12.54
C GLU A 137 0.16 -22.54 13.48
N LYS A 138 -0.94 -21.83 13.15
CA LYS A 138 -2.19 -21.92 13.93
C LYS A 138 -2.90 -23.27 13.80
N LYS A 139 -2.72 -23.99 12.69
CA LYS A 139 -3.27 -25.35 12.54
C LYS A 139 -2.45 -26.41 13.26
N LYS A 140 -1.12 -26.27 13.31
CA LYS A 140 -0.25 -27.19 14.06
C LYS A 140 -0.39 -27.02 15.58
N ALA A 141 -0.45 -25.79 16.09
CA ALA A 141 -0.66 -25.54 17.53
C ALA A 141 -2.04 -26.02 18.04
N ALA A 142 -3.07 -26.03 17.20
CA ALA A 142 -4.40 -26.52 17.59
C ALA A 142 -4.54 -28.06 17.55
N ALA A 143 -3.65 -28.76 16.83
CA ALA A 143 -3.65 -30.22 16.77
C ALA A 143 -2.86 -30.86 17.93
N GLU A 144 -1.87 -30.16 18.48
CA GLU A 144 -1.03 -30.66 19.58
C GLU A 144 -1.66 -30.45 20.97
N ALA A 145 -2.64 -29.54 21.11
CA ALA A 145 -3.37 -29.32 22.36
C ALA A 145 -4.62 -30.22 22.54
N LYS A 146 -4.86 -31.17 21.63
CA LYS A 146 -6.03 -32.09 21.65
C LYS A 146 -5.65 -33.57 21.73
N LYS A 147 -4.38 -33.88 22.03
CA LYS A 147 -3.89 -35.24 22.28
C LYS A 147 -3.26 -35.28 23.66
#